data_AF-A0A244EEA2-F1
#
_entry.id   AF-A0A244EEA2-F1
#
_cell.length_a   1.000
_cell.length_b   1.000
_cell.length_c   1.000
_cell.angle_alpha   90.00
_cell.angle_beta   90.00
_cell.angle_gamma   90.00
#
_symmetry.space_group_name_H-M   'P 1'
#
loop_
_entity.id
_entity.type
_entity.pdbx_description
1 polymer ?
#
loop_
_entity_poly.entity_id
_entity_poly.type
_entity_poly.pdbx_seq_one_letter_code
_entity_poly.pdbx_strand_id
1 'polypeptide(L)'
;MSPLRRHVLRADAAFLGLASVSGLLADVIGVTLGLGPQGPFLSATPSAAVGFIEAHGLAFVVGLLLWHAAPTRSWHLTATAVHLLLGTVNLAFWQFFMAADMLAVGYVTTLLHILFVLLQFYAMLEAHMPARLADRGHDDLRQLDEHALRDIGLAQRSHKALL
;
A
#
# COMPACT_ATOMS: atom_id res chain seq x y z
N MET A 1 -1.07 17.93 -0.90
CA MET A 1 -0.97 16.47 -0.69
C MET A 1 -0.50 16.24 0.74
N SER A 2 -1.13 15.36 1.53
CA SER A 2 -0.69 15.19 2.93
C SER A 2 0.72 14.59 2.99
N PRO A 3 1.62 15.16 3.81
CA PRO A 3 2.98 14.65 3.96
C PRO A 3 2.95 13.19 4.45
N LEU A 4 1.99 12.83 5.31
CA LEU A 4 1.81 11.47 5.83
C LEU A 4 1.75 10.42 4.70
N ARG A 5 0.88 10.61 3.70
CA ARG A 5 0.70 9.65 2.61
C ARG A 5 1.98 9.43 1.80
N ARG A 6 2.79 10.47 1.62
CA ARG A 6 4.11 10.33 0.99
C ARG A 6 5.08 9.56 1.87
N HIS A 7 5.11 9.84 3.17
CA HIS A 7 6.01 9.14 4.11
C HIS A 7 5.67 7.65 4.20
N VAL A 8 4.38 7.29 4.25
CA VAL A 8 3.94 5.89 4.26
C VAL A 8 4.48 5.14 3.03
N LEU A 9 4.33 5.69 1.83
CA LEU A 9 4.88 5.07 0.61
C LEU A 9 6.39 4.98 0.61
N ARG A 10 7.10 5.97 1.17
CA ARG A 10 8.58 5.94 1.25
C ARG A 10 9.10 4.92 2.25
N ALA A 11 8.44 4.82 3.40
CA ALA A 11 8.77 3.81 4.40
C ALA A 11 8.52 2.39 3.87
N ASP A 12 7.41 2.18 3.17
CA ASP A 12 7.10 0.91 2.49
C ASP A 12 8.16 0.60 1.43
N ALA A 13 8.41 1.53 0.51
CA ALA A 13 9.41 1.36 -0.53
C ALA A 13 10.82 1.04 0.03
N ALA A 14 11.21 1.70 1.13
CA ALA A 14 12.47 1.40 1.81
C ALA A 14 12.47 -0.02 2.40
N PHE A 15 11.39 -0.41 3.07
CA PHE A 15 11.25 -1.75 3.64
C PHE A 15 11.31 -2.82 2.55
N LEU A 16 10.46 -2.71 1.51
CA LEU A 16 10.46 -3.65 0.40
C LEU A 16 11.82 -3.71 -0.28
N GLY A 17 12.44 -2.56 -0.57
CA GLY A 17 13.77 -2.50 -1.19
C GLY A 17 14.85 -3.19 -0.35
N LEU A 18 14.94 -2.87 0.95
CA LEU A 18 15.95 -3.48 1.82
C LEU A 18 15.73 -4.97 2.05
N ALA A 19 14.48 -5.37 2.30
CA ALA A 19 14.14 -6.77 2.54
C ALA A 19 14.38 -7.62 1.28
N SER A 20 13.96 -7.12 0.11
CA SER A 20 14.14 -7.81 -1.16
C SER A 20 15.60 -7.94 -1.58
N VAL A 21 16.41 -6.89 -1.44
CA VAL A 21 17.85 -6.99 -1.74
C VAL A 21 18.52 -8.00 -0.81
N SER A 22 18.21 -7.96 0.48
CA SER A 22 18.77 -8.90 1.45
C SER A 22 18.36 -10.34 1.15
N GLY A 23 17.08 -10.57 0.85
CA GLY A 23 16.56 -11.89 0.46
C GLY A 23 17.17 -12.38 -0.85
N LEU A 24 17.24 -11.54 -1.87
CA LEU A 24 17.81 -11.90 -3.17
C LEU A 24 19.29 -12.29 -3.07
N LEU A 25 20.07 -11.56 -2.26
CA LEU A 25 21.46 -11.93 -1.97
C LEU A 25 21.54 -13.29 -1.26
N ALA A 26 20.67 -13.53 -0.28
CA ALA A 26 20.60 -14.81 0.41
C ALA A 26 20.20 -15.96 -0.53
N ASP A 27 19.29 -15.72 -1.48
CA ASP A 27 18.89 -16.70 -2.48
C ASP A 27 20.05 -17.08 -3.40
N VAL A 28 20.75 -16.07 -3.94
CA VAL A 28 21.88 -16.28 -4.85
C VAL A 28 23.02 -16.98 -4.12
N ILE A 29 23.39 -16.52 -2.92
CA ILE A 29 24.43 -17.16 -2.11
C ILE A 29 24.02 -18.59 -1.73
N GLY A 30 22.77 -18.81 -1.35
CA GLY A 30 22.24 -20.11 -0.98
C GLY A 30 22.27 -21.11 -2.14
N VAL A 31 21.83 -20.71 -3.34
CA VAL A 31 21.80 -21.62 -4.50
C VAL A 31 23.18 -21.85 -5.11
N THR A 32 24.07 -20.84 -5.11
CA THR A 32 25.38 -20.95 -5.77
C THR A 32 26.47 -21.50 -4.87
N LEU A 33 26.46 -21.16 -3.58
CA LEU A 33 27.50 -21.54 -2.61
C LEU A 33 27.00 -22.53 -1.55
N GLY A 34 25.69 -22.79 -1.47
CA GLY A 34 25.10 -23.63 -0.42
C GLY A 34 25.19 -22.99 0.98
N LEU A 35 25.47 -21.69 1.06
CA LEU A 35 25.70 -20.98 2.32
C LEU A 35 24.44 -20.29 2.85
N GLY A 36 24.44 -20.00 4.14
CA GLY A 36 23.34 -19.31 4.82
C GLY A 36 22.20 -20.24 5.23
N PRO A 37 21.17 -19.71 5.93
CA PRO A 37 20.13 -20.54 6.57
C PRO A 37 19.32 -21.37 5.57
N GLN A 38 19.06 -20.79 4.39
CA GLN A 38 18.37 -21.44 3.27
C GLN A 38 19.29 -22.26 2.34
N GLY A 39 20.62 -22.20 2.54
CA GLY A 39 21.62 -22.83 1.67
C GLY A 39 21.47 -24.36 1.54
N PRO A 40 21.34 -25.12 2.63
CA PRO A 40 21.13 -26.57 2.55
C PRO A 40 19.87 -26.96 1.76
N PHE A 41 18.79 -26.17 1.88
CA PHE A 41 17.55 -26.41 1.15
C PHE A 41 17.69 -26.07 -0.34
N LEU A 42 18.21 -24.88 -0.66
CA LEU A 42 18.33 -24.39 -2.04
C LEU A 42 19.38 -25.16 -2.86
N SER A 43 20.46 -25.62 -2.24
CA SER A 43 21.45 -26.47 -2.91
C SER A 43 20.92 -27.87 -3.22
N ALA A 44 20.07 -28.43 -2.35
CA ALA A 44 19.41 -29.72 -2.58
C ALA A 44 18.29 -29.64 -3.63
N THR A 45 17.62 -28.49 -3.76
CA THR A 45 16.54 -28.28 -4.74
C THR A 45 16.73 -26.95 -5.51
N PRO A 46 17.71 -26.88 -6.45
CA PRO A 46 18.02 -25.62 -7.15
C PRO A 46 16.85 -25.05 -7.95
N SER A 47 15.92 -25.88 -8.41
CA SER A 47 14.71 -25.42 -9.11
C SER A 47 13.79 -24.58 -8.22
N ALA A 48 13.81 -24.79 -6.91
CA ALA A 48 13.03 -23.97 -5.98
C ALA A 48 13.57 -22.53 -5.89
N ALA A 49 14.87 -22.33 -6.14
CA ALA A 49 15.51 -21.01 -6.09
C ALA A 49 14.90 -20.02 -7.09
N VAL A 50 14.34 -20.50 -8.21
CA VAL A 50 13.64 -19.65 -9.18
C VAL A 50 12.51 -18.87 -8.49
N GLY A 51 11.67 -19.55 -7.71
CA GLY A 51 10.55 -18.90 -7.02
C GLY A 51 10.99 -17.87 -5.98
N PHE A 52 12.07 -18.16 -5.23
CA PHE A 52 12.62 -17.21 -4.25
C PHE A 52 13.22 -15.98 -4.94
N ILE A 53 14.05 -16.19 -5.97
CA ILE A 53 14.70 -15.12 -6.74
C ILE A 53 13.64 -14.24 -7.43
N GLU A 54 12.62 -14.84 -8.03
CA GLU A 54 11.53 -14.09 -8.66
C GLU A 54 10.71 -13.31 -7.62
N ALA A 55 10.41 -13.90 -6.46
CA ALA A 55 9.65 -13.23 -5.41
C ALA A 55 10.41 -12.01 -4.85
N HIS A 56 11.67 -12.18 -4.47
CA HIS A 56 12.49 -11.07 -3.99
C HIS A 56 12.79 -10.06 -5.11
N GLY A 57 13.09 -10.52 -6.33
CA GLY A 57 13.31 -9.64 -7.48
C GLY A 57 12.11 -8.76 -7.81
N LEU A 58 10.90 -9.32 -7.82
CA LEU A 58 9.67 -8.56 -8.04
C LEU A 58 9.39 -7.62 -6.86
N ALA A 59 9.61 -8.04 -5.63
CA ALA A 59 9.49 -7.17 -4.46
C ALA A 59 10.45 -5.96 -4.54
N PHE A 60 11.67 -6.15 -5.04
CA PHE A 60 12.61 -5.06 -5.29
C PHE A 60 12.10 -4.09 -6.35
N VAL A 61 11.63 -4.60 -7.48
CA VAL A 61 11.04 -3.77 -8.56
C VAL A 61 9.86 -2.97 -8.03
N VAL A 62 8.97 -3.59 -7.26
CA VAL A 62 7.84 -2.90 -6.63
C VAL A 62 8.34 -1.83 -5.65
N GLY A 63 9.35 -2.12 -4.83
CA GLY A 63 9.98 -1.14 -3.94
C GLY A 63 10.47 0.10 -4.70
N LEU A 64 11.13 -0.08 -5.85
CA LEU A 64 11.56 1.02 -6.72
C LEU A 64 10.39 1.82 -7.30
N LEU A 65 9.32 1.13 -7.74
CA LEU A 65 8.11 1.77 -8.26
C LEU A 65 7.43 2.62 -7.18
N LEU A 66 7.27 2.06 -5.97
CA LEU A 66 6.68 2.78 -4.82
C LEU A 66 7.57 3.95 -4.38
N TRP A 67 8.90 3.81 -4.49
CA TRP A 67 9.82 4.92 -4.23
C TRP A 67 9.53 6.09 -5.18
N HIS A 68 9.19 5.85 -6.45
CA HIS A 68 8.97 6.93 -7.41
C HIS A 68 7.49 7.35 -7.52
N ALA A 69 6.59 6.62 -6.87
CA ALA A 69 5.16 6.85 -6.94
C ALA A 69 4.73 8.21 -6.36
N ALA A 70 3.76 8.82 -7.03
CA ALA A 70 2.98 9.90 -6.44
C ALA A 70 2.03 9.32 -5.36
N PRO A 71 1.83 10.01 -4.22
CA PRO A 71 0.93 9.53 -3.17
C PRO A 71 -0.52 9.69 -3.62
N THR A 72 -0.98 8.78 -4.46
CA THR A 72 -2.36 8.68 -4.97
C THR A 72 -3.04 7.47 -4.35
N ARG A 73 -4.37 7.45 -4.37
CA ARG A 73 -5.15 6.35 -3.81
C ARG A 73 -4.80 4.99 -4.44
N SER A 74 -4.61 4.96 -5.76
CA SER A 74 -4.27 3.74 -6.49
C SER A 74 -2.94 3.15 -6.03
N TRP A 75 -1.92 3.98 -5.82
CA TRP A 75 -0.62 3.50 -5.33
C TRP A 75 -0.69 2.91 -3.92
N HIS A 76 -1.49 3.48 -3.01
CA HIS A 76 -1.72 2.87 -1.70
C HIS A 76 -2.49 1.55 -1.80
N LEU A 77 -3.50 1.46 -2.67
CA LEU A 77 -4.23 0.21 -2.91
C LEU A 77 -3.30 -0.88 -3.47
N THR A 78 -2.45 -0.53 -4.44
CA THR A 78 -1.43 -1.43 -4.98
C THR A 78 -0.50 -1.93 -3.88
N ALA A 79 0.02 -1.03 -3.04
CA ALA A 79 0.88 -1.38 -1.92
C ALA A 79 0.18 -2.30 -0.90
N THR A 80 -1.08 -2.01 -0.56
CA THR A 80 -1.91 -2.89 0.28
C THR A 80 -2.03 -4.29 -0.33
N ALA A 81 -2.33 -4.39 -1.63
CA ALA A 81 -2.46 -5.69 -2.31
C ALA A 81 -1.13 -6.47 -2.33
N VAL A 82 -0.01 -5.79 -2.57
CA VAL A 82 1.33 -6.39 -2.51
C VAL A 82 1.61 -6.97 -1.12
N HIS A 83 1.38 -6.19 -0.05
CA HIS A 83 1.65 -6.69 1.29
C HIS A 83 0.68 -7.77 1.75
N LEU A 84 -0.58 -7.73 1.31
CA LEU A 84 -1.51 -8.84 1.53
C LEU A 84 -1.01 -10.12 0.87
N LEU A 85 -0.55 -10.03 -0.38
CA LEU A 85 0.01 -11.17 -1.09
C LEU A 85 1.25 -11.72 -0.37
N LEU A 86 2.26 -10.87 -0.12
CA LEU A 86 3.52 -11.28 0.51
C LEU A 86 3.30 -11.82 1.93
N GLY A 87 2.50 -11.14 2.75
CA GLY A 87 2.15 -11.60 4.09
C GLY A 87 1.37 -12.92 4.09
N THR A 88 0.45 -13.11 3.13
CA THR A 88 -0.28 -14.38 2.99
C THR A 88 0.65 -15.52 2.57
N VAL A 89 1.59 -15.26 1.65
CA VAL A 89 2.60 -16.24 1.25
C VAL A 89 3.48 -16.63 2.44
N ASN A 90 3.91 -15.67 3.28
CA ASN A 90 4.65 -16.00 4.50
C ASN A 90 3.89 -16.98 5.40
N LEU A 91 2.59 -16.78 5.59
CA LEU A 91 1.75 -17.67 6.41
C LEU A 91 1.50 -19.02 5.74
N ALA A 92 1.16 -19.03 4.45
CA ALA A 92 0.85 -20.25 3.70
C ALA A 92 2.08 -21.18 3.60
N PHE A 93 3.28 -20.59 3.50
CA PHE A 93 4.53 -21.31 3.37
C PHE A 93 5.43 -21.18 4.61
N TRP A 94 4.82 -21.05 5.80
CA TRP A 94 5.53 -20.88 7.08
C TRP A 94 6.58 -21.97 7.34
N GLN A 95 6.37 -23.17 6.80
CA GLN A 95 7.30 -24.29 6.88
C GLN A 95 8.71 -23.95 6.37
N PHE A 96 8.85 -23.03 5.40
CA PHE A 96 10.18 -22.59 4.94
C PHE A 96 10.97 -21.88 6.04
N PHE A 97 10.32 -21.03 6.84
CA PHE A 97 10.98 -20.38 7.97
C PHE A 97 11.39 -21.38 9.06
N MET A 98 10.62 -22.45 9.26
CA MET A 98 11.01 -23.51 10.20
C MET A 98 12.17 -24.35 9.65
N ALA A 99 12.09 -24.76 8.38
CA ALA A 99 13.12 -25.59 7.75
C ALA A 99 14.47 -24.88 7.63
N ALA A 100 14.46 -23.56 7.45
CA ALA A 100 15.67 -22.73 7.36
C ALA A 100 16.14 -22.17 8.71
N ASP A 101 15.48 -22.49 9.83
CA ASP A 101 15.74 -21.88 11.16
C ASP A 101 15.70 -20.33 11.16
N MET A 102 14.73 -19.79 10.42
CA MET A 102 14.54 -18.35 10.19
C MET A 102 13.25 -17.83 10.83
N LEU A 103 12.77 -18.45 11.91
CA LEU A 103 11.52 -18.07 12.57
C LEU A 103 11.48 -16.59 12.99
N ALA A 104 12.59 -16.05 13.50
CA ALA A 104 12.67 -14.63 13.87
C ALA A 104 12.42 -13.72 12.66
N VAL A 105 13.03 -14.03 11.50
CA VAL A 105 12.82 -13.30 10.24
C VAL A 105 11.37 -13.46 9.78
N GLY A 106 10.81 -14.68 9.86
CA GLY A 106 9.41 -14.97 9.54
C GLY A 106 8.43 -14.12 10.34
N TYR A 107 8.60 -14.04 11.67
CA TYR A 107 7.75 -13.20 12.53
C TYR A 107 7.88 -11.72 12.19
N VAL A 108 9.10 -11.20 12.11
CA VAL A 108 9.35 -9.77 11.85
C VAL A 108 8.78 -9.34 10.51
N THR A 109 9.07 -10.09 9.44
CA THR A 109 8.60 -9.74 8.08
C THR A 109 7.09 -9.85 7.96
N THR A 110 6.47 -10.86 8.56
CA THR A 110 5.01 -11.02 8.56
C THR A 110 4.31 -9.88 9.32
N LEU A 111 4.84 -9.49 10.48
CA LEU A 111 4.32 -8.35 11.24
C LEU A 111 4.46 -7.04 10.46
N LEU A 112 5.59 -6.84 9.78
CA LEU A 112 5.78 -5.65 8.93
C LEU A 112 4.83 -5.63 7.74
N HIS A 113 4.55 -6.78 7.10
CA HIS A 113 3.52 -6.86 6.07
C HIS A 113 2.15 -6.47 6.59
N ILE A 114 1.73 -6.98 7.74
CA ILE A 114 0.46 -6.62 8.37
C ILE A 114 0.44 -5.11 8.68
N LEU A 115 1.51 -4.56 9.26
CA LEU A 115 1.62 -3.15 9.56
C LEU A 115 1.45 -2.29 8.29
N PHE A 116 2.16 -2.62 7.21
CA PHE A 116 2.05 -1.86 5.97
C PHE A 116 0.70 -2.04 5.28
N VAL A 117 0.03 -3.20 5.39
CA VAL A 117 -1.38 -3.34 4.97
C VAL A 117 -2.23 -2.28 5.68
N LEU A 118 -2.14 -2.17 7.00
CA LEU A 118 -2.93 -1.23 7.80
C LEU A 118 -2.59 0.22 7.47
N LEU A 119 -1.32 0.58 7.38
CA LEU A 119 -0.87 1.94 7.08
C LEU A 119 -1.28 2.38 5.67
N GLN A 120 -1.09 1.52 4.66
CA GLN A 120 -1.47 1.81 3.28
C GLN A 120 -2.99 1.92 3.13
N PHE A 121 -3.73 1.02 3.78
CA PHE A 121 -5.19 1.07 3.76
C PHE A 121 -5.72 2.34 4.42
N TYR A 122 -5.16 2.75 5.56
CA TYR A 122 -5.49 4.03 6.20
C TYR A 122 -5.19 5.23 5.29
N ALA A 123 -3.98 5.29 4.71
CA ALA A 123 -3.57 6.34 3.78
C ALA A 123 -4.43 6.39 2.49
N MET A 124 -5.00 5.25 2.08
CA MET A 124 -5.97 5.15 1.00
C MET A 124 -7.32 5.78 1.40
N LEU A 125 -7.82 5.52 2.61
CA LEU A 125 -9.09 6.07 3.11
C LEU A 125 -9.00 7.58 3.37
N GLU A 126 -7.87 8.06 3.88
CA GLU A 126 -7.62 9.50 4.07
C GLU A 126 -7.76 10.27 2.74
N ALA A 127 -7.39 9.68 1.60
CA ALA A 127 -7.56 10.32 0.30
C ALA A 127 -9.03 10.53 -0.14
N HIS A 128 -9.99 9.80 0.46
CA HIS A 128 -11.42 9.93 0.15
C HIS A 128 -12.15 10.99 0.98
N MET A 129 -11.67 11.27 2.19
CA MET A 129 -12.34 12.14 3.16
C MET A 129 -12.35 13.63 2.76
N PRO A 130 -11.25 14.24 2.27
CA PRO A 130 -11.24 15.66 1.92
C PRO A 130 -12.03 15.98 0.64
N ALA A 131 -12.13 15.03 -0.31
CA ALA A 131 -12.91 15.23 -1.53
C ALA A 131 -14.42 15.30 -1.24
N ARG A 132 -14.95 14.39 -0.40
CA ARG A 132 -16.39 14.39 -0.04
C ARG A 132 -16.82 15.59 0.79
N LEU A 133 -15.95 16.11 1.67
CA LEU A 133 -16.26 17.29 2.47
C LEU A 133 -16.24 18.57 1.65
N ALA A 134 -15.34 18.68 0.67
CA ALA A 134 -15.30 19.79 -0.27
C ALA A 134 -16.53 19.82 -1.21
N ASP A 135 -16.95 18.66 -1.70
CA ASP A 135 -18.13 18.53 -2.58
C ASP A 135 -19.42 18.92 -1.85
N ARG A 136 -19.62 18.41 -0.62
CA ARG A 136 -20.78 18.79 0.21
C ARG A 136 -20.86 20.29 0.49
N GLY A 137 -19.73 20.94 0.79
CA GLY A 137 -19.72 22.38 1.04
C GLY A 137 -20.13 23.20 -0.19
N HIS A 138 -19.78 22.75 -1.39
CA HIS A 138 -20.16 23.42 -2.63
C HIS A 138 -21.66 23.25 -2.93
N ASP A 139 -22.19 22.04 -2.74
CA ASP A 139 -23.62 21.74 -2.93
C ASP A 139 -24.51 22.50 -1.93
N ASP A 140 -24.11 22.56 -0.66
CA ASP A 140 -24.84 23.30 0.38
C ASP A 140 -24.88 24.81 0.07
N LEU A 141 -23.77 25.41 -0.34
CA LEU A 141 -23.71 26.83 -0.72
C LEU A 141 -24.58 27.12 -1.95
N ARG A 142 -24.59 26.21 -2.93
CA ARG A 142 -25.41 26.34 -4.13
C ARG A 142 -26.91 26.21 -3.82
N GLN A 143 -27.29 25.29 -2.92
CA GLN A 143 -28.67 25.19 -2.44
C GLN A 143 -29.14 26.44 -1.70
N LEU A 144 -28.28 27.03 -0.86
CA LEU A 144 -28.60 28.26 -0.15
C LEU A 144 -28.83 29.43 -1.12
N ASP A 145 -28.02 29.54 -2.18
CA ASP A 145 -28.16 30.59 -3.18
C ASP A 145 -29.45 30.41 -4.01
N GLU A 146 -29.78 29.18 -4.41
CA GLU A 146 -31.03 28.89 -5.12
C GLU A 146 -32.27 29.15 -4.26
N HIS A 147 -32.21 28.89 -2.95
CA HIS A 147 -33.28 29.22 -2.01
C HIS A 147 -33.45 30.74 -1.86
N ALA A 148 -32.35 31.48 -1.64
CA ALA A 148 -32.37 32.93 -1.50
C ALA A 148 -32.92 33.63 -2.77
N LEU A 149 -32.51 33.16 -3.95
CA LEU A 149 -32.99 33.69 -5.23
C LEU A 149 -34.49 33.42 -5.46
N ARG A 150 -35.01 32.27 -5.02
CA ARG A 150 -36.44 31.96 -5.06
C ARG A 150 -37.24 32.89 -4.15
N ASP A 151 -36.76 33.14 -2.93
CA ASP A 151 -37.44 34.02 -1.97
C ASP A 151 -37.51 35.46 -2.47
N ILE A 152 -36.43 35.98 -3.07
CA ILE A 152 -36.40 37.31 -3.70
C ILE A 152 -37.36 37.39 -4.90
N GLY A 153 -37.39 36.36 -5.74
CA GLY A 153 -38.28 36.29 -6.89
C GLY A 153 -39.76 36.23 -6.50
N LEU A 154 -40.10 35.55 -5.40
CA LEU A 154 -41.44 35.51 -4.83
C LEU A 154 -41.86 36.88 -4.27
N ALA A 155 -40.96 37.58 -3.58
CA ALA A 155 -41.20 38.92 -3.05
C ALA A 155 -41.45 39.98 -4.14
N GLN A 156 -40.74 39.90 -5.27
CA GLN A 156 -40.99 40.81 -6.40
C GLN A 156 -42.34 40.55 -7.09
N ARG A 157 -42.80 39.29 -7.14
CA ARG A 157 -44.10 38.94 -7.75
C ARG A 157 -45.29 39.38 -6.90
N SER A 158 -45.21 39.27 -5.58
CA SER A 158 -46.27 39.75 -4.68
C SER A 158 -46.42 41.27 -4.73
N HIS A 159 -45.31 42.01 -4.84
CA HIS A 159 -45.34 43.47 -4.95
C HIS A 159 -45.96 43.98 -6.26
N LYS A 160 -45.82 43.22 -7.36
CA LYS A 160 -46.48 43.53 -8.65
C LYS A 160 -47.97 43.21 -8.69
N ALA A 161 -48.47 42.33 -7.81
CA ALA A 161 -49.88 41.95 -7.77
C ALA A 161 -50.77 42.88 -6.94
N LEU A 162 -50.15 43.83 -6.21
CA LEU A 162 -50.83 44.79 -5.32
C LEU A 162 -50.95 46.21 -5.89
N LEU A 163 -50.50 46.43 -7.13
CA LEU A 163 -50.62 47.68 -7.90
C LEU A 163 -51.55 47.47 -9.10
#